data_AF-A0A7V7Y1K7-F1
#
_entry.id   AF-A0A7V7Y1K7-F1
#
_cell.length_a   1.000
_cell.length_b   1.000
_cell.length_c   1.000
_cell.angle_alpha   90.00
_cell.angle_beta   90.00
_cell.angle_gamma   90.00
#
_symmetry.space_group_name_H-M   'P 1'
#
loop_
_entity.id
_entity.type
_entity.pdbx_description
1 polymer ?
#
loop_
_entity_poly.entity_id
_entity_poly.type
_entity_poly.pdbx_seq_one_letter_code
_entity_poly.pdbx_strand_id
1 'polypeptide(L)' 'MRKKFDYWGVPFSELFPNYHAPHTVECDCGERAKCIKSYRLYQCPICGKKYTLSYGDYILIEEKGR' A
#
# COMPACT_ATOMS: atom_id res chain seq x y z
N MET A 1 7.90 1.63 8.06
CA MET A 1 7.26 0.57 7.27
C MET A 1 5.76 0.74 7.33
N ARG A 2 5.11 1.01 6.19
CA ARG A 2 3.65 1.21 6.06
C ARG A 2 2.91 -0.10 6.33
N LYS A 3 1.78 -0.06 7.03
CA LYS A 3 1.00 -1.27 7.29
C LYS A 3 0.42 -1.85 6.01
N LYS A 4 0.43 -3.17 5.93
CA LYS A 4 -0.01 -3.98 4.80
C LYS A 4 -1.13 -4.89 5.27
N PHE A 5 -2.15 -5.10 4.45
CA PHE A 5 -3.32 -5.90 4.82
C PHE A 5 -3.63 -6.92 3.73
N ASP A 6 -4.08 -8.10 4.15
CA ASP A 6 -4.50 -9.17 3.26
C ASP A 6 -5.92 -8.92 2.71
N TYR A 7 -6.44 -9.91 1.97
CA TYR A 7 -7.79 -9.83 1.39
C TYR A 7 -8.88 -9.65 2.45
N TRP A 8 -8.68 -10.19 3.66
CA TRP A 8 -9.61 -10.11 4.78
C TRP A 8 -9.41 -8.85 5.62
N GLY A 9 -8.42 -8.02 5.29
CA GLY A 9 -8.10 -6.81 6.03
C GLY A 9 -7.29 -7.05 7.29
N VAL A 10 -6.71 -8.24 7.44
CA VAL A 10 -5.82 -8.61 8.54
C VAL A 10 -4.44 -8.00 8.27
N PRO A 11 -3.85 -7.29 9.24
CA PRO A 11 -2.52 -6.72 9.08
C PRO A 11 -1.47 -7.84 8.94
N PHE A 12 -0.55 -7.68 8.00
CA PHE A 12 0.60 -8.57 7.89
C PHE A 12 1.45 -8.40 9.16
N SER A 13 1.69 -9.49 9.88
CA SER A 13 2.70 -9.52 10.95
C SER A 13 4.09 -9.77 10.38
N GLU A 14 5.13 -9.32 11.07
CA GLU A 14 6.53 -9.68 10.77
C GLU A 14 6.78 -11.20 10.72
N LEU A 15 5.89 -11.99 11.34
CA LEU A 15 5.95 -13.46 11.39
C LEU A 15 5.54 -14.17 10.10
N PHE A 16 4.99 -13.46 9.10
CA PHE A 16 4.63 -14.05 7.80
C PHE A 16 5.42 -13.40 6.65
N PRO A 17 6.75 -13.59 6.59
CA PRO A 17 7.62 -12.96 5.60
C PRO A 17 7.38 -13.42 4.16
N ASN A 18 6.69 -14.56 3.97
CA ASN A 18 6.50 -15.19 2.67
C ASN A 18 5.14 -14.91 2.02
N TYR A 19 4.31 -14.03 2.59
CA TYR A 19 2.99 -13.79 2.03
C TYR A 19 3.05 -12.98 0.72
N HIS A 20 2.22 -13.41 -0.22
CA HIS A 20 1.97 -12.75 -1.50
C HIS A 20 1.65 -11.26 -1.31
N ALA A 21 1.86 -10.48 -2.37
CA ALA A 21 1.56 -9.06 -2.45
C ALA A 21 0.31 -8.64 -1.63
N PRO A 22 0.39 -7.57 -0.80
CA PRO A 22 -0.72 -7.18 0.05
C PRO A 22 -1.94 -6.81 -0.78
N HIS A 23 -3.13 -7.08 -0.27
CA HIS A 23 -4.35 -6.68 -0.97
C HIS A 23 -4.56 -5.17 -0.89
N THR A 24 -4.29 -4.60 0.29
CA THR A 24 -4.33 -3.16 0.52
C THR A 24 -3.16 -2.69 1.40
N VAL A 25 -2.85 -1.40 1.34
CA VAL A 25 -1.85 -0.76 2.20
C VAL A 25 -2.48 0.43 2.91
N GLU A 26 -1.97 0.78 4.08
CA GLU A 26 -2.43 1.94 4.85
C GLU A 26 -2.31 3.21 4.01
N CYS A 27 -3.26 4.12 4.09
CA CYS A 27 -3.18 5.45 3.49
C CYS A 27 -2.99 6.49 4.61
N ASP A 28 -2.32 7.59 4.31
CA ASP A 28 -2.11 8.67 5.29
C ASP A 28 -3.42 9.37 5.70
N CYS A 29 -4.50 9.20 4.94
CA CYS A 29 -5.83 9.71 5.32
C CYS A 29 -6.61 8.77 6.26
N GLY A 30 -5.97 7.71 6.78
CA GLY A 30 -6.59 6.71 7.66
C GLY A 30 -7.29 5.56 6.92
N GLU A 31 -7.53 5.73 5.62
CA GLU A 31 -8.17 4.73 4.76
C GLU A 31 -7.17 3.70 4.21
N ARG A 32 -7.65 2.81 3.34
CA ARG A 32 -6.83 1.78 2.69
C ARG A 32 -6.66 2.04 1.20
N ALA A 33 -5.42 2.06 0.73
CA ALA A 33 -5.09 2.13 -0.69
C ALA A 33 -5.15 0.73 -1.33
N LYS A 34 -5.73 0.66 -2.53
CA LYS A 34 -5.91 -0.58 -3.30
C LYS A 34 -4.89 -0.67 -4.42
N CYS A 35 -4.50 -1.88 -4.78
CA CYS A 35 -3.66 -2.14 -5.96
C CYS A 35 -4.40 -1.68 -7.23
N ILE A 36 -3.73 -0.93 -8.11
CA ILE A 36 -4.34 -0.39 -9.34
C ILE A 36 -3.72 -0.89 -10.64
N LYS A 37 -2.55 -1.53 -10.59
CA LYS A 37 -1.88 -2.04 -11.80
C LYS A 37 -1.07 -3.29 -11.53
N SER A 38 -0.23 -3.23 -10.51
CA SER A 38 0.59 -4.35 -10.04
C SER A 38 0.78 -4.22 -8.54
N TYR A 39 1.30 -5.26 -7.90
CA TYR A 39 1.71 -5.22 -6.49
C TYR A 39 2.72 -4.13 -6.16
N ARG A 40 3.19 -3.35 -7.13
CA ARG A 40 4.08 -2.21 -6.89
C ARG A 40 3.32 -0.89 -6.77
N LEU A 41 2.07 -0.78 -7.18
CA LEU A 41 1.36 0.51 -7.27
C LEU A 41 -0.04 0.45 -6.66
N TYR A 42 -0.24 1.25 -5.63
CA TYR A 42 -1.49 1.36 -4.88
C TYR A 42 -2.01 2.79 -4.95
N GLN A 43 -3.33 2.94 -4.94
CA GLN A 43 -4.00 4.24 -4.88
C GLN A 43 -5.11 4.22 -3.85
N CYS A 44 -5.19 5.28 -3.06
CA CYS A 44 -6.31 5.50 -2.16
C CYS A 44 -7.54 5.93 -2.97
N PRO A 45 -8.67 5.20 -2.88
CA PRO A 45 -9.89 5.60 -3.57
C PRO A 45 -10.55 6.86 -2.96
N ILE A 46 -10.16 7.24 -1.74
CA ILE A 46 -10.76 8.37 -1.02
C ILE A 46 -9.99 9.67 -1.28
N CYS A 47 -8.67 9.68 -1.02
CA CYS A 47 -7.87 10.89 -1.16
C CYS A 47 -6.99 10.91 -2.41
N GLY A 48 -7.07 9.91 -3.28
CA GLY A 48 -6.34 9.83 -4.55
C GLY A 48 -4.82 9.61 -4.46
N LYS A 49 -4.23 9.65 -3.25
CA LYS A 49 -2.78 9.44 -3.03
C LYS A 49 -2.34 8.09 -3.58
N LYS A 50 -1.18 8.10 -4.24
CA LYS A 50 -0.57 6.90 -4.84
C LYS A 50 0.67 6.50 -4.07
N TYR A 51 0.91 5.20 -3.98
CA TYR A 51 2.04 4.63 -3.27
C TYR A 51 2.77 3.61 -4.15
N THR A 52 4.10 3.69 -4.18
CA THR A 52 4.95 2.74 -4.91
C THR A 52 5.78 1.87 -3.96
N LEU A 53 6.00 0.61 -4.33
CA LEU A 53 6.92 -0.28 -3.62
C LEU A 53 8.36 0.16 -3.85
N SER A 54 9.10 0.42 -2.77
CA SER A 54 10.52 0.78 -2.74
C SER A 54 11.18 0.16 -1.52
N TYR A 55 12.28 -0.58 -1.69
CA TYR A 55 13.02 -1.26 -0.62
C TYR A 55 12.13 -2.05 0.39
N GLY A 56 11.09 -2.72 -0.11
CA GLY A 56 10.18 -3.52 0.73
C GLY A 56 9.05 -2.74 1.42
N ASP A 57 8.96 -1.43 1.22
CA ASP A 57 7.91 -0.56 1.77
C ASP A 57 7.14 0.19 0.70
N TYR A 58 5.93 0.66 1.02
CA TYR A 58 5.11 1.47 0.12
C TYR A 58 5.22 2.95 0.48
N ILE A 59 5.93 3.68 -0.37
CA ILE A 59 6.22 5.11 -0.20
C ILE A 59 5.27 5.97 -1.03
N LEU A 60 4.93 7.16 -0.52
CA LEU A 60 4.08 8.12 -1.23
C LEU A 60 4.75 8.55 -2.53
N ILE A 61 3.99 8.56 -3.61
CA ILE A 61 4.40 9.19 -4.86
C ILE A 61 4.00 10.66 -4.74
N GLU A 62 4.96 11.51 -4.43
CA GLU A 62 4.80 12.95 -4.58
C GLU A 62 4.79 13.26 -6.07
N GLU A 63 3.62 13.62 -6.62
CA GLU A 63 3.59 14.24 -7.93
C GLU A 63 4.26 15.60 -7.79
N LYS A 64 5.57 15.68 -8.09
CA LYS A 64 6.25 16.96 -8.24
C LYS A 64 5.45 17.76 -9.27
N GLY A 65 4.82 18.82 -8.78
CA GLY A 65 3.98 19.71 -9.56
C GLY A 65 4.66 20.06 -10.88
N ARG A 66 3.91 19.86 -11.96
CA ARG A 66 4.28 20.28 -13.30
C ARG A 66 4.05 21.78 -13.46
#